data_AF-R5RZN1-F1
#
_entry.id   AF-R5RZN1-F1
#
_cell.length_a   1.000
_cell.length_b   1.000
_cell.length_c   1.000
_cell.angle_alpha   90.00
_cell.angle_beta   90.00
_cell.angle_gamma   90.00
#
_symmetry.space_group_name_H-M   'P 1'
#
loop_
_entity.id
_entity.type
_entity.pdbx_description
1 polymer ?
#
loop_
_entity_poly.entity_id
_entity_poly.type
_entity_poly.pdbx_seq_one_letter_code
_entity_poly.pdbx_strand_id
1 'polypeptide(L)' 'MAANTILRADLMAACAREGVKLYLPPLRLCGDNGAMIGAQGYYEYLAGARADLSLNAYATRDIDDAVVAYRAQVRDIFA' A
#
# COMPACT_ATOMS: atom_id res chain seq x y z
N MET A 1 -1.49 6.79 13.69
CA MET A 1 -2.59 7.31 12.85
C MET A 1 -2.03 8.37 11.89
N ALA A 2 -1.97 8.08 10.58
CA ALA A 2 -1.34 8.97 9.59
C ALA A 2 -2.07 10.32 9.36
N ALA A 3 -3.23 10.52 9.96
CA ALA A 3 -3.98 11.78 9.91
C ALA A 3 -3.61 12.78 11.03
N ASN A 4 -2.79 12.36 12.01
CA ASN A 4 -2.39 13.23 13.11
C ASN A 4 -1.52 14.39 12.60
N THR A 5 -1.94 15.63 12.92
CA THR A 5 -1.32 16.85 12.41
C THR A 5 0.09 17.08 12.94
N ILE A 6 0.33 16.77 14.22
CA ILE A 6 1.65 16.90 14.87
C ILE A 6 2.62 15.90 14.23
N LEU A 7 2.23 14.63 14.12
CA LEU A 7 3.06 13.60 13.50
C LEU A 7 3.41 13.94 12.04
N ARG A 8 2.48 14.52 11.28
CA ARG A 8 2.73 14.97 9.90
C ARG A 8 3.78 16.08 9.86
N ALA A 9 3.67 17.08 10.74
CA ALA A 9 4.61 18.19 10.81
C ALA A 9 6.01 17.71 11.20
N ASP A 10 6.10 16.83 12.20
CA ASP A 10 7.37 16.27 12.67
C ASP A 10 8.07 15.45 11.57
N LEU A 11 7.32 14.61 10.85
CA LEU A 11 7.85 13.84 9.73
C LEU A 11 8.30 14.74 8.57
N MET A 12 7.55 15.80 8.27
CA MET A 12 7.95 16.79 7.25
C MET A 12 9.29 17.43 7.60
N ALA A 13 9.46 17.89 8.86
CA ALA A 13 10.70 18.50 9.32
C ALA A 13 11.87 17.50 9.30
N ALA A 14 11.63 16.26 9.74
CA ALA A 14 12.64 15.20 9.71
C ALA A 14 13.08 14.88 8.28
N CYS A 15 12.15 14.64 7.36
CA CYS A 15 12.48 14.34 5.96
C CYS A 15 13.21 15.49 5.27
N ALA A 16 12.83 16.75 5.55
CA ALA A 16 13.53 17.92 5.02
C ALA A 16 14.98 18.00 5.51
N ARG A 17 15.24 17.69 6.79
CA ARG A 17 16.60 17.66 7.35
C ARG A 17 17.46 16.57 6.72
N GLU A 18 16.90 15.39 6.51
CA GLU A 18 17.63 14.26 5.90
C GLU A 18 17.70 14.34 4.36
N GLY A 19 17.10 15.36 3.75
CA GLY A 19 17.10 15.53 2.29
C GLY A 19 16.28 14.46 1.54
N VAL A 20 15.32 13.80 2.21
CA VAL A 20 14.48 12.75 1.62
C VAL A 20 13.07 13.27 1.34
N LYS A 21 12.42 12.69 0.33
CA LYS A 21 11.06 13.08 -0.06
C LYS A 21 10.02 12.36 0.79
N LEU A 22 9.15 13.13 1.42
CA LEU A 22 7.99 12.61 2.15
C LEU A 22 6.76 12.53 1.24
N TYR A 23 6.05 11.40 1.28
CA TYR A 23 4.76 11.21 0.63
C TYR A 23 3.66 11.06 1.69
N LEU A 24 2.63 11.89 1.61
CA LEU A 24 1.47 11.84 2.51
C LEU A 24 0.19 11.68 1.69
N PRO A 25 -0.65 10.66 1.95
CA PRO A 25 -1.93 10.56 1.28
C PRO A 25 -2.89 11.66 1.76
N PRO A 26 -3.90 12.02 0.94
CA PRO A 26 -5.05 12.81 1.39
C PRO A 26 -5.66 12.22 2.67
N LEU A 27 -6.16 13.07 3.57
CA LEU A 27 -6.69 12.64 4.88
C LEU A 27 -7.78 11.56 4.76
N ARG A 28 -8.67 11.70 3.78
CA ARG A 28 -9.76 10.73 3.50
C ARG A 28 -9.28 9.32 3.11
N LEU A 29 -8.01 9.16 2.76
CA LEU A 29 -7.40 7.89 2.35
C LEU A 29 -6.43 7.32 3.40
N CYS A 30 -6.33 7.94 4.58
CA CYS A 30 -5.38 7.50 5.61
C CYS A 30 -5.85 6.31 6.45
N GLY A 31 -7.16 6.07 6.51
CA GLY A 31 -7.74 4.92 7.21
C GLY A 31 -8.16 3.82 6.24
N ASP A 32 -8.64 2.70 6.78
CA ASP A 32 -9.11 1.57 5.97
C ASP A 32 -10.26 1.99 5.06
N ASN A 33 -10.13 1.68 3.77
CA ASN A 33 -11.12 2.05 2.78
C ASN A 33 -11.13 1.05 1.61
N GLY A 34 -12.28 0.92 0.94
CA GLY A 34 -12.42 0.01 -0.20
C GLY A 34 -11.53 0.38 -1.40
N ALA A 35 -11.13 1.64 -1.53
CA ALA A 35 -10.30 2.08 -2.65
C ALA A 35 -8.88 1.50 -2.59
N MET A 36 -8.28 1.36 -1.40
CA MET A 36 -6.96 0.73 -1.25
C MET A 36 -7.00 -0.77 -1.59
N ILE A 37 -8.09 -1.46 -1.22
CA ILE A 37 -8.29 -2.88 -1.54
C ILE A 37 -8.49 -3.07 -3.04
N GLY A 38 -9.32 -2.22 -3.66
CA GLY A 38 -9.54 -2.24 -5.11
C GLY A 38 -8.27 -1.93 -5.90
N ALA A 39 -7.46 -0.97 -5.45
CA ALA A 39 -6.19 -0.63 -6.08
C ALA A 39 -5.20 -1.80 -6.01
N GLN A 40 -5.07 -2.47 -4.87
CA GLN A 40 -4.23 -3.66 -4.73
C GLN A 40 -4.69 -4.78 -5.69
N GLY A 41 -5.99 -5.10 -5.67
CA GLY A 41 -6.56 -6.13 -6.55
C GLY A 41 -6.42 -5.81 -8.04
N TYR A 42 -6.49 -4.53 -8.42
CA TYR A 42 -6.26 -4.11 -9.81
C TYR A 42 -4.84 -4.39 -10.29
N TYR A 43 -3.82 -4.04 -9.49
CA TYR A 43 -2.43 -4.29 -9.87
C TYR A 43 -2.08 -5.79 -9.82
N GLU A 44 -2.60 -6.54 -8.86
CA GLU A 44 -2.50 -8.00 -8.85
C GLU A 44 -3.16 -8.63 -10.08
N TYR A 45 -4.32 -8.09 -10.50
CA TYR A 45 -5.01 -8.54 -11.70
C TYR A 45 -4.16 -8.29 -12.95
N LEU A 46 -3.59 -7.09 -13.11
CA LEU A 46 -2.71 -6.79 -14.25
C LEU A 46 -1.49 -7.72 -14.31
N ALA A 47 -1.00 -8.16 -13.16
CA ALA A 47 0.14 -9.06 -13.06
C ALA A 47 -0.19 -10.56 -13.20
N GLY A 48 -1.44 -10.90 -13.54
CA GLY A 48 -1.87 -12.28 -13.74
C GLY A 48 -2.24 -13.05 -12.47
N ALA A 49 -2.20 -12.44 -11.29
CA ALA A 49 -2.69 -13.10 -10.07
C ALA A 49 -4.22 -13.24 -10.11
N ARG A 50 -4.73 -14.46 -9.97
CA ARG A 50 -6.16 -14.78 -9.95
C ARG A 50 -6.41 -15.79 -8.85
N ALA A 51 -7.58 -15.68 -8.23
CA ALA A 51 -8.08 -16.69 -7.33
C ALA A 51 -9.36 -17.29 -7.90
N ASP A 52 -9.66 -18.53 -7.51
CA ASP A 52 -10.92 -19.19 -7.82
C ASP A 52 -11.95 -18.97 -6.68
N LEU A 53 -13.07 -19.68 -6.78
CA LEU A 53 -14.15 -19.60 -5.79
C LEU A 53 -13.80 -20.22 -4.42
N SER A 54 -12.64 -20.87 -4.28
CA SER A 54 -12.15 -21.40 -3.00
C SER A 54 -11.40 -20.36 -2.17
N LEU A 55 -11.16 -19.15 -2.71
CA LEU A 55 -10.48 -18.08 -2.00
C LEU A 55 -11.15 -17.78 -0.64
N ASN A 56 -10.35 -17.73 0.41
CA ASN A 56 -10.83 -17.53 1.77
C ASN A 56 -10.05 -16.44 2.51
N ALA A 57 -10.62 -15.94 3.61
CA ALA A 57 -10.02 -14.93 4.45
C ALA A 57 -9.01 -15.55 5.42
N TYR A 58 -7.91 -14.82 5.65
CA TYR A 58 -6.87 -15.18 6.62
C TYR A 58 -6.69 -14.02 7.59
N ALA A 59 -7.15 -14.18 8.84
CA ALA A 59 -7.14 -13.12 9.84
C ALA A 59 -5.72 -12.70 10.29
N THR A 60 -4.74 -13.59 10.09
CA THR A 60 -3.34 -13.44 10.50
C THR A 60 -2.39 -13.50 9.32
N ARG A 61 -2.83 -13.08 8.13
CA ARG A 61 -2.00 -13.09 6.93
C ARG A 61 -0.77 -12.20 7.13
N ASP A 62 0.41 -12.72 6.81
CA ASP A 62 1.63 -11.93 6.88
C ASP A 62 1.67 -10.93 5.71
N ILE A 63 2.24 -9.75 5.95
CA ILE A 63 2.43 -8.73 4.92
C ILE A 63 3.49 -9.17 3.90
N ASP A 64 4.48 -9.96 4.33
CA ASP A 64 5.53 -10.45 3.45
C ASP A 64 4.98 -11.40 2.38
N ASP A 65 3.94 -12.18 2.70
CA ASP A 65 3.23 -13.03 1.73
C ASP A 65 2.59 -12.20 0.60
N ALA A 66 2.09 -11.00 0.92
CA ALA A 66 1.52 -10.08 -0.06
C ALA A 66 2.61 -9.32 -0.84
N VAL A 67 3.72 -8.97 -0.20
CA VAL A 67 4.83 -8.20 -0.81
C VAL A 67 5.64 -9.04 -1.80
N VAL A 68 5.87 -10.34 -1.53
CA VAL A 68 6.53 -11.24 -2.47
C VAL A 68 5.73 -11.35 -3.77
N ALA A 69 4.41 -11.47 -3.67
CA ALA A 69 3.52 -11.45 -4.83
C ALA A 69 3.64 -10.11 -5.59
N TYR A 70 3.54 -8.98 -4.89
CA TYR A 70 3.61 -7.64 -5.50
C TYR A 70 4.97 -7.35 -6.19
N ARG A 71 6.11 -7.71 -5.59
CA ARG A 71 7.45 -7.42 -6.15
C ARG A 71 7.80 -8.27 -7.37
N ALA A 72 7.26 -9.48 -7.46
CA ALA A 72 7.38 -10.30 -8.67
C ALA A 72 6.59 -9.70 -9.84
N GLN A 73 5.51 -8.98 -9.53
CA GLN A 73 4.46 -8.54 -10.44
C GLN A 73 4.66 -7.13 -11.01
N VAL A 74 5.23 -6.21 -10.23
CA VAL A 74 5.26 -4.76 -10.55
C VAL A 74 6.38 -4.36 -11.51
N ARG A 75 7.44 -5.17 -11.62
CA ARG A 75 8.56 -4.90 -12.54
C ARG A 75 8.10 -4.82 -14.01
N ASP A 76 7.04 -5.53 -14.36
CA ASP A 76 6.54 -5.62 -15.73
C ASP A 76 5.37 -4.66 -16.02
N ILE A 77 4.74 -4.07 -14.99
CA ILE A 77 3.58 -3.18 -15.16
C ILE A 77 4.00 -1.74 -15.48
N PHE A 78 5.16 -1.31 -14.96
CA PHE A 78 5.67 0.06 -15.14
C PHE A 78 6.99 0.13 -15.95
N ALA A 79 7.35 -0.95 -16.63
CA ALA A 79 8.39 -0.97 -17.68
C ALA A 79 7.77 -0.60 -19.04
#